data_AF-A0A6I5N6X2-F1
#
_entry.id   AF-A0A6I5N6X2-F1
#
_cell.length_a   1.000
_cell.length_b   1.000
_cell.length_c   1.000
_cell.angle_alpha   90.00
_cell.angle_beta   90.00
_cell.angle_gamma   90.00
#
_symmetry.space_group_name_H-M   'P 1'
#
loop_
_entity.id
_entity.type
_entity.pdbx_description
1 polymer ?
#
loop_
_entity_poly.entity_id
_entity_poly.type
_entity_poly.pdbx_seq_one_letter_code
_entity_poly.pdbx_strand_id
1 'polypeptide(L)' 'DLAGLALPFLQAANQSEAALNELADILIAEIKTALFCTGQASLSELKRSSVLRAIK' A
#
# COMPACT_ATOMS: atom_id res chain seq x y z
N ASP A 1 -0.16 -6.70 12.02
CA ASP A 1 0.31 -5.30 11.87
C ASP A 1 -0.57 -4.53 10.93
N LEU A 2 -0.79 -3.25 11.26
CA LEU A 2 -1.54 -2.29 10.47
C LEU A 2 -0.74 -0.99 10.45
N ALA A 3 -0.63 -0.38 9.27
CA ALA A 3 -0.09 0.96 9.08
C ALA A 3 -1.20 1.86 8.53
N GLY A 4 -1.16 3.15 8.84
CA GLY A 4 -2.15 4.13 8.40
C GLY A 4 -1.55 5.19 7.50
N LEU A 5 -2.26 5.56 6.44
CA LEU A 5 -1.95 6.69 5.56
C LEU A 5 -3.07 7.73 5.70
N ALA A 6 -3.01 8.57 6.73
CA ALA A 6 -4.10 9.51 7.01
C ALA A 6 -4.17 10.64 5.98
N LEU A 7 -3.10 11.43 5.82
CA LEU A 7 -3.11 12.64 4.99
C LEU A 7 -3.50 12.40 3.52
N PRO A 8 -2.96 11.38 2.81
CA PRO A 8 -3.31 11.16 1.40
C PRO A 8 -4.80 10.85 1.21
N PHE A 9 -5.37 10.02 2.10
CA PHE A 9 -6.79 9.67 2.05
C PHE A 9 -7.68 10.87 2.43
N LEU A 10 -7.26 11.70 3.39
CA LEU A 10 -8.00 12.92 3.72
C LEU A 10 -8.00 13.93 2.55
N GLN A 11 -6.88 14.07 1.83
CA GLN A 11 -6.79 14.93 0.66
C GLN A 11 -7.69 14.44 -0.49
N ALA A 12 -7.67 13.14 -0.77
CA ALA A 12 -8.54 12.54 -1.79
C ALA A 12 -10.02 12.66 -1.40
N ALA A 13 -10.37 12.40 -0.14
CA ALA A 13 -11.74 12.56 0.37
C ALA A 13 -12.23 14.01 0.26
N ASN A 14 -11.35 14.99 0.47
CA ASN A 14 -11.68 16.41 0.28
C ASN A 14 -11.96 16.77 -1.19
N GLN A 15 -11.45 15.99 -2.15
CA GLN A 15 -11.77 16.17 -3.57
C GLN A 15 -13.10 15.53 -3.93
N SER A 16 -13.32 14.26 -3.56
CA SER A 16 -14.60 13.56 -3.67
C SER A 16 -14.52 12.14 -3.08
N GLU A 17 -15.67 11.50 -2.90
CA GLU A 17 -15.74 10.06 -2.59
C GLU A 17 -15.13 9.20 -3.71
N ALA A 18 -15.32 9.58 -4.98
CA ALA A 18 -14.75 8.84 -6.11
C ALA A 18 -13.22 8.86 -6.09
N ALA A 19 -12.61 10.02 -5.82
CA ALA A 19 -11.16 10.16 -5.70
C ALA A 19 -10.59 9.34 -4.53
N LEU A 20 -11.35 9.25 -3.42
CA LEU A 20 -10.97 8.40 -2.28
C LEU A 20 -10.93 6.92 -2.67
N ASN A 21 -11.95 6.44 -3.37
CA ASN A 21 -12.02 5.06 -3.85
C ASN A 21 -10.92 4.77 -4.88
N GLU A 22 -10.69 5.69 -5.80
CA GLU A 22 -9.63 5.58 -6.81
C GLU A 22 -8.25 5.47 -6.15
N LEU A 23 -7.96 6.30 -5.13
CA LEU A 23 -6.71 6.20 -4.39
C LEU A 23 -6.55 4.85 -3.70
N ALA A 24 -7.62 4.29 -3.13
CA ALA A 24 -7.59 2.97 -2.51
C ALA A 24 -7.27 1.87 -3.53
N ASP A 25 -7.90 1.91 -4.70
CA ASP A 25 -7.67 0.94 -5.77
C ASP A 25 -6.25 1.01 -6.33
N ILE A 26 -5.74 2.23 -6.54
CA ILE A 26 -4.35 2.47 -6.95
C ILE A 26 -3.39 1.89 -5.91
N LEU A 27 -3.57 2.19 -4.63
CA LEU A 27 -2.69 1.71 -3.57
C LEU A 27 -2.66 0.17 -3.52
N ILE A 28 -3.82 -0.49 -3.70
CA ILE A 28 -3.91 -1.94 -3.76
C ILE A 28 -3.14 -2.48 -4.98
N ALA A 29 -3.30 -1.85 -6.15
CA ALA A 29 -2.60 -2.25 -7.36
C ALA A 29 -1.07 -2.08 -7.23
N GLU A 30 -0.61 -1.00 -6.60
CA GLU A 30 0.80 -0.75 -6.32
C GLU A 30 1.38 -1.79 -5.37
N ILE A 31 0.67 -2.12 -4.28
CA ILE A 31 1.10 -3.18 -3.35
C ILE A 31 1.22 -4.52 -4.07
N LYS A 32 0.22 -4.89 -4.90
CA LYS A 32 0.27 -6.12 -5.71
C LYS A 32 1.45 -6.11 -6.68
N THR A 33 1.72 -4.97 -7.30
CA THR A 33 2.85 -4.80 -8.22
C THR A 33 4.18 -4.96 -7.48
N ALA A 34 4.33 -4.37 -6.30
CA ALA A 34 5.51 -4.54 -5.47
C ALA A 34 5.71 -6.01 -5.05
N LEU A 35 4.64 -6.70 -4.64
CA LEU A 35 4.67 -8.12 -4.32
C LEU A 35 5.12 -8.97 -5.53
N PHE A 36 4.56 -8.71 -6.71
CA PHE A 36 4.95 -9.38 -7.95
C PHE A 36 6.44 -9.14 -8.29
N CYS A 37 6.87 -7.88 -8.30
CA CYS A 37 8.26 -7.51 -8.64
C CYS A 37 9.28 -8.07 -7.63
N THR A 38 8.86 -8.38 -6.40
CA THR A 38 9.70 -8.94 -5.35
C THR A 38 9.52 -10.45 -5.16
N GLY A 39 8.67 -11.09 -5.97
CA GLY A 39 8.41 -12.53 -5.95
C GLY A 39 7.72 -13.03 -4.68
N GLN A 40 6.95 -12.18 -4.00
CA GLN A 40 6.25 -12.52 -2.74
C GLN A 40 4.76 -12.71 -3.01
N ALA A 41 4.15 -13.77 -2.49
CA ALA A 41 2.72 -14.03 -2.73
C ALA A 41 1.80 -13.28 -1.76
N SER A 42 2.34 -12.81 -0.63
CA SER A 42 1.57 -12.13 0.41
C SER A 42 2.40 -11.10 1.18
N LEU A 43 1.72 -10.16 1.85
CA LEU A 43 2.38 -9.20 2.75
C LEU A 43 3.13 -9.89 3.89
N SER A 44 2.62 -11.01 4.37
CA SER A 44 3.26 -11.82 5.43
C SER A 44 4.60 -12.40 4.97
N GLU A 45 4.67 -12.89 3.72
CA GLU A 45 5.92 -13.35 3.11
C GLU A 45 6.89 -12.20 2.89
N LEU A 46 6.43 -11.10 2.29
CA LEU A 46 7.24 -9.91 2.09
C LEU A 46 7.88 -9.42 3.38
N LYS A 47 7.13 -9.40 4.49
CA LYS A 47 7.62 -8.98 5.81
C LYS A 47 8.74 -9.88 6.36
N ARG A 48 8.72 -11.18 6.05
CA ARG A 48 9.71 -12.16 6.52
C ARG A 48 10.85 -12.38 5.53
N SER A 49 10.71 -11.87 4.31
CA SER A 49 11.74 -11.91 3.28
C SER A 49 12.93 -11.02 3.63
N SER A 50 14.04 -11.18 2.91
CA SER A 50 15.21 -10.30 2.99
C SER A 50 15.09 -9.03 2.13
N VAL A 51 13.93 -8.81 1.48
CA VAL A 51 13.71 -7.66 0.59
C VAL A 51 13.57 -6.36 1.38
N LEU A 52 12.90 -6.42 2.53
CA LEU A 52 12.66 -5.25 3.36
C LEU A 52 13.82 -5.02 4.34
N ARG A 53 14.21 -3.75 4.50
CA ARG A 53 15.12 -3.30 5.54
C ARG A 53 14.38 -2.34 6.48
N ALA A 54 14.43 -2.60 7.78
CA ALA A 54 13.92 -1.66 8.77
C ALA A 54 14.75 -0.37 8.72
N ILE A 55 14.06 0.76 8.58
CA ILE A 55 14.65 2.10 8.72
C ILE A 55 14.42 2.52 10.17
N LYS A 56 15.50 2.95 10.83
CA LYS A 56 15.46 3.48 12.20
C LYS A 56 15.12 4.96 12.20
#